data_AF-A0A7T0JM22-F1
#
_entry.id   AF-A0A7T0JM22-F1
#
_cell.length_a   1.000
_cell.length_b   1.000
_cell.length_c   1.000
_cell.angle_alpha   90.00
_cell.angle_beta   90.00
_cell.angle_gamma   90.00
#
_symmetry.space_group_name_H-M   'P 1'
#
loop_
_entity.id
_entity.type
_entity.pdbx_description
1 polymer ?
#
loop_
_entity_poly.entity_id
_entity_poly.type
_entity_poly.pdbx_seq_one_letter_code
_entity_poly.pdbx_strand_id
1 'polypeptide(L)'
;MPNRALQPGNPRKPRKPRKPRKPRKPRKPRKPRKPRKPRKPRKPRKPRKPRKPRKPRKPRPALRLVKTKDLPREDWLEVRKRGIGSSDAAAAVGLNPYKSQLELWLEKTGRDDNLPKIDPHDETSPTYWGNLLEPIVAAHYTRRTGNKVRRINAVLQHPHPSLLWMLANIDREVIGSDEVQILECKTAGINGARLWRDGVPEYVQLQVQHQLAVTGKATADVAVLLGGQELEIHRIQRDEALIARLIPLEQRFWHYVETDTPPPADGSESADLALRCLYPQDSGETLDFTQDLQLSVTFADLVNVRQSLAELEKQEAVFKQTLQQAIGEASKAVFETGTVTWKKAKDSVVLDAQKLLKDQPDLLQQYATTKTGSRRFLIQ
;
A
#
# COMPACT_ATOMS: atom_id res chain seq x y z
N MET A 1 1.65 -70.10 45.22
CA MET A 1 2.81 -70.56 44.42
C MET A 1 3.14 -69.49 43.37
N PRO A 2 4.21 -68.68 43.54
CA PRO A 2 4.52 -67.56 42.65
C PRO A 2 5.71 -67.85 41.70
N ASN A 3 5.65 -67.34 40.46
CA ASN A 3 6.77 -67.16 39.51
C ASN A 3 6.22 -66.41 38.28
N ARG A 4 6.88 -65.47 37.61
CA ARG A 4 8.20 -64.85 37.73
C ARG A 4 8.16 -63.59 36.82
N ALA A 5 8.49 -62.41 37.36
CA ALA A 5 8.66 -61.18 36.59
C ALA A 5 10.12 -61.04 36.12
N LEU A 6 10.33 -60.51 34.90
CA LEU A 6 11.63 -60.21 34.31
C LEU A 6 11.99 -58.72 34.54
N GLN A 7 13.18 -58.45 35.09
CA GLN A 7 13.77 -57.12 35.28
C GLN A 7 14.91 -56.86 34.29
N PRO A 8 15.22 -55.57 33.98
CA PRO A 8 16.18 -55.16 32.96
C PRO A 8 17.64 -55.11 33.45
N GLY A 9 18.59 -55.27 32.50
CA GLY A 9 20.03 -55.34 32.75
C GLY A 9 20.75 -53.99 32.81
N ASN A 10 21.72 -53.90 33.73
CA ASN A 10 22.59 -52.74 34.00
C ASN A 10 23.95 -52.77 33.24
N PRO A 11 24.63 -51.62 33.04
CA PRO A 11 25.75 -51.44 32.11
C PRO A 11 27.15 -51.86 32.63
N ARG A 12 28.08 -52.16 31.69
CA ARG A 12 29.47 -52.57 31.96
C ARG A 12 30.45 -51.40 32.14
N LYS A 13 31.32 -51.52 33.15
CA LYS A 13 32.44 -50.64 33.53
C LYS A 13 33.72 -50.83 32.67
N PRO A 14 34.66 -49.84 32.64
CA PRO A 14 35.70 -49.71 31.61
C PRO A 14 37.03 -50.44 31.90
N ARG A 15 37.81 -50.70 30.84
CA ARG A 15 39.17 -51.31 30.90
C ARG A 15 40.28 -50.27 31.16
N LYS A 16 41.28 -50.67 31.97
CA LYS A 16 42.47 -49.88 32.35
C LYS A 16 43.52 -49.77 31.22
N PRO A 17 44.37 -48.71 31.21
CA PRO A 17 45.31 -48.42 30.11
C PRO A 17 46.66 -49.14 30.20
N ARG A 18 47.30 -49.37 29.03
CA ARG A 18 48.66 -49.94 28.88
C ARG A 18 49.75 -48.87 29.05
N LYS A 19 50.89 -49.27 29.65
CA LYS A 19 52.06 -48.41 29.93
C LYS A 19 52.85 -48.00 28.66
N PRO A 20 53.59 -46.87 28.68
CA PRO A 20 54.21 -46.28 27.50
C PRO A 20 55.57 -46.89 27.11
N ARG A 21 55.89 -46.89 25.81
CA ARG A 21 57.23 -47.23 25.26
C ARG A 21 58.18 -46.03 25.34
N LYS A 22 59.46 -46.28 25.62
CA LYS A 22 60.53 -45.28 25.73
C LYS A 22 60.83 -44.58 24.39
N PRO A 23 61.18 -43.28 24.40
CA PRO A 23 61.36 -42.48 23.18
C PRO A 23 62.71 -42.72 22.47
N ARG A 24 62.69 -42.68 21.13
CA ARG A 24 63.89 -42.70 20.26
C ARG A 24 64.53 -41.31 20.18
N LYS A 25 65.87 -41.25 20.23
CA LYS A 25 66.65 -40.00 20.15
C LYS A 25 66.47 -39.29 18.78
N PRO A 26 66.44 -37.94 18.75
CA PRO A 26 66.20 -37.18 17.52
C PRO A 26 67.42 -37.19 16.57
N ARG A 27 67.15 -37.26 15.26
CA ARG A 27 68.16 -37.09 14.20
C ARG A 27 68.56 -35.61 14.06
N LYS A 28 69.86 -35.35 13.85
CA LYS A 28 70.41 -34.00 13.64
C LYS A 28 69.80 -33.32 12.39
N PRO A 29 69.50 -32.02 12.43
CA PRO A 29 68.89 -31.30 11.30
C PRO A 29 69.87 -31.13 10.11
N ARG A 30 69.34 -31.24 8.89
CA ARG A 30 70.07 -30.93 7.64
C ARG A 30 70.21 -29.41 7.46
N LYS A 31 71.38 -28.95 7.01
CA LYS A 31 71.66 -27.53 6.73
C LYS A 31 70.68 -26.97 5.66
N PRO A 32 70.20 -25.72 5.80
CA PRO A 32 69.29 -25.11 4.84
C PRO A 32 69.98 -24.80 3.49
N ARG A 33 69.25 -25.01 2.38
CA ARG A 33 69.67 -24.60 1.03
C ARG A 33 69.58 -23.08 0.88
N LYS A 34 70.57 -22.46 0.21
CA LYS A 34 70.63 -21.02 -0.06
C LYS A 34 69.38 -20.54 -0.85
N PRO A 35 68.84 -19.34 -0.59
CA PRO A 35 67.69 -18.80 -1.32
C PRO A 35 68.04 -18.50 -2.79
N ARG A 36 67.13 -18.79 -3.72
CA ARG A 36 67.23 -18.31 -5.11
C ARG A 36 66.83 -16.83 -5.17
N LYS A 37 67.59 -16.02 -5.92
CA LYS A 37 67.31 -14.59 -6.13
C LYS A 37 65.91 -14.36 -6.75
N PRO A 38 65.16 -13.33 -6.33
CA PRO A 38 63.84 -13.04 -6.88
C PRO A 38 63.94 -12.56 -8.34
N ARG A 39 63.00 -12.99 -9.18
CA ARG A 39 62.84 -12.50 -10.56
C ARG A 39 62.26 -11.09 -10.55
N LYS A 40 62.78 -10.20 -11.41
CA LYS A 40 62.31 -8.82 -11.57
C LYS A 40 60.81 -8.79 -11.96
N PRO A 41 60.01 -7.86 -11.41
CA PRO A 41 58.59 -7.74 -11.75
C PRO A 41 58.41 -7.25 -13.20
N ARG A 42 57.41 -7.81 -13.90
CA ARG A 42 56.99 -7.36 -15.23
C ARG A 42 56.28 -6.00 -15.12
N LYS A 43 56.60 -5.07 -16.04
CA LYS A 43 55.97 -3.74 -16.11
C LYS A 43 54.44 -3.86 -16.27
N PRO A 44 53.63 -3.02 -15.57
CA PRO A 44 52.18 -3.04 -15.71
C PRO A 44 51.75 -2.60 -17.12
N ARG A 45 50.72 -3.27 -17.66
CA ARG A 45 50.09 -2.90 -18.94
C ARG A 45 49.30 -1.60 -18.75
N LYS A 46 49.41 -0.67 -19.71
CA LYS A 46 48.64 0.59 -19.72
C LYS A 46 47.13 0.31 -19.64
N PRO A 47 46.36 1.06 -18.83
CA PRO A 47 44.91 0.89 -18.73
C PRO A 47 44.23 1.21 -20.06
N ARG A 48 43.25 0.36 -20.44
CA ARG A 48 42.39 0.61 -21.61
C ARG A 48 41.51 1.84 -21.34
N LYS A 49 41.45 2.77 -22.31
CA LYS A 49 40.56 3.93 -22.25
C LYS A 49 39.11 3.48 -22.00
N PRO A 50 38.34 4.14 -21.12
CA PRO A 50 36.94 3.81 -20.89
C PRO A 50 36.13 3.98 -22.18
N ARG A 51 35.26 3.01 -22.49
CA ARG A 51 34.31 3.12 -23.60
C ARG A 51 33.37 4.28 -23.32
N LYS A 52 33.14 5.14 -24.33
CA LYS A 52 32.14 6.21 -24.25
C LYS A 52 30.78 5.61 -23.82
N PRO A 53 30.04 6.25 -22.90
CA PRO A 53 28.71 5.77 -22.52
C PRO A 53 27.82 5.68 -23.76
N ARG A 54 27.09 4.56 -23.90
CA ARG A 54 26.09 4.40 -24.95
C ARG A 54 25.02 5.48 -24.74
N LYS A 55 24.67 6.21 -25.81
CA LYS A 55 23.53 7.13 -25.80
C LYS A 55 22.28 6.38 -25.28
N PRO A 56 21.42 6.99 -24.44
CA PRO A 56 20.17 6.37 -24.03
C PRO A 56 19.38 5.99 -25.29
N ARG A 57 18.92 4.73 -25.37
CA ARG A 57 17.99 4.34 -26.43
C ARG A 57 16.71 5.14 -26.20
N LYS A 58 16.21 5.82 -27.24
CA LYS A 58 14.89 6.48 -27.16
C LYS A 58 13.86 5.45 -26.70
N PRO A 59 12.99 5.79 -25.71
CA PRO A 59 11.97 4.88 -25.25
C PRO A 59 11.05 4.48 -26.42
N ARG A 60 10.65 3.21 -26.46
CA ARG A 60 9.70 2.71 -27.45
C ARG A 60 8.30 3.22 -27.09
N PRO A 61 7.44 3.53 -28.08
CA PRO A 61 6.07 3.93 -27.80
C PRO A 61 5.29 2.77 -27.15
N ALA A 62 4.33 3.11 -26.28
CA ALA A 62 3.40 2.13 -25.70
C ALA A 62 2.63 1.35 -26.77
N LEU A 63 2.32 0.09 -26.45
CA LEU A 63 1.40 -0.73 -27.23
C LEU A 63 -0.04 -0.30 -26.92
N ARG A 64 -0.92 -0.32 -27.92
CA ARG A 64 -2.36 -0.12 -27.70
C ARG A 64 -3.01 -1.49 -27.54
N LEU A 65 -3.31 -1.87 -26.30
CA LEU A 65 -3.79 -3.22 -25.96
C LEU A 65 -5.24 -3.42 -26.40
N VAL A 66 -6.13 -2.51 -25.99
CA VAL A 66 -7.57 -2.57 -26.28
C VAL A 66 -8.07 -1.17 -26.62
N LYS A 67 -8.90 -1.07 -27.67
CA LYS A 67 -9.66 0.16 -27.96
C LYS A 67 -10.78 0.27 -26.93
N THR A 68 -10.90 1.41 -26.26
CA THR A 68 -11.93 1.63 -25.24
C THR A 68 -13.18 2.32 -25.79
N LYS A 69 -13.15 2.73 -27.06
CA LYS A 69 -14.34 3.28 -27.72
C LYS A 69 -15.36 2.15 -27.86
N ASP A 70 -16.55 2.36 -27.30
CA ASP A 70 -17.67 1.42 -27.30
C ASP A 70 -17.42 0.10 -26.53
N LEU A 71 -16.38 0.05 -25.69
CA LEU A 71 -16.09 -1.10 -24.83
C LEU A 71 -17.05 -1.10 -23.62
N PRO A 72 -17.82 -2.17 -23.38
CA PRO A 72 -18.64 -2.30 -22.18
C PRO A 72 -17.81 -2.11 -20.90
N ARG A 73 -18.43 -1.54 -19.86
CA ARG A 73 -17.75 -1.24 -18.60
C ARG A 73 -17.15 -2.49 -17.96
N GLU A 74 -17.85 -3.61 -18.02
CA GLU A 74 -17.39 -4.90 -17.47
C GLU A 74 -16.14 -5.39 -18.19
N ASP A 75 -16.14 -5.41 -19.53
CA ASP A 75 -14.97 -5.76 -20.32
C ASP A 75 -13.78 -4.83 -20.06
N TRP A 76 -14.05 -3.53 -19.85
CA TRP A 76 -13.02 -2.57 -19.47
C TRP A 76 -12.42 -2.88 -18.09
N LEU A 77 -13.24 -3.26 -17.10
CA LEU A 77 -12.78 -3.68 -15.78
C LEU A 77 -11.94 -4.95 -15.87
N GLU A 78 -12.35 -5.92 -16.68
CA GLU A 78 -11.60 -7.16 -16.89
C GLU A 78 -10.24 -6.92 -17.55
N VAL A 79 -10.14 -5.99 -18.51
CA VAL A 79 -8.83 -5.59 -19.07
C VAL A 79 -7.95 -4.97 -18.00
N ARG A 80 -8.51 -4.16 -17.09
CA ARG A 80 -7.77 -3.54 -15.99
C ARG A 80 -7.30 -4.52 -14.93
N LYS A 81 -7.93 -5.68 -14.78
CA LYS A 81 -7.45 -6.74 -13.88
C LYS A 81 -6.17 -7.41 -14.39
N ARG A 82 -5.86 -7.32 -15.69
CA ARG A 82 -4.67 -7.94 -16.32
C ARG A 82 -3.34 -7.22 -16.06
N GLY A 83 -3.36 -6.14 -15.28
CA GLY A 83 -2.15 -5.37 -14.98
C GLY A 83 -2.39 -4.29 -13.93
N ILE A 84 -1.32 -3.56 -13.60
CA ILE A 84 -1.34 -2.38 -12.74
C ILE A 84 -1.64 -1.18 -13.64
N GLY A 85 -2.76 -0.51 -13.40
CA GLY A 85 -3.09 0.74 -14.06
C GLY A 85 -2.39 1.93 -13.41
N SER A 86 -2.29 3.06 -14.11
CA SER A 86 -1.67 4.27 -13.55
C SER A 86 -2.31 4.76 -12.24
N SER A 87 -3.64 4.65 -12.09
CA SER A 87 -4.34 4.98 -10.84
C SER A 87 -4.01 4.04 -9.68
N ASP A 88 -3.52 2.84 -10.01
CA ASP A 88 -3.22 1.79 -9.04
C ASP A 88 -1.77 1.92 -8.53
N ALA A 89 -0.91 2.66 -9.24
CA ALA A 89 0.51 2.82 -8.95
C ALA A 89 0.81 3.13 -7.48
N ALA A 90 0.13 4.14 -6.92
CA ALA A 90 0.31 4.52 -5.52
C ALA A 90 -0.15 3.42 -4.55
N ALA A 91 -1.25 2.73 -4.83
CA ALA A 91 -1.77 1.68 -3.97
C ALA A 91 -0.85 0.44 -4.06
N ALA A 92 -0.37 0.10 -5.24
CA ALA A 92 0.57 -0.98 -5.49
C ALA A 92 1.91 -0.80 -4.74
N VAL A 93 2.26 0.41 -4.33
CA VAL A 93 3.47 0.67 -3.51
C VAL A 93 3.18 1.10 -2.07
N GLY A 94 1.92 1.05 -1.63
CA GLY A 94 1.52 1.38 -0.25
C GLY A 94 1.52 2.87 0.09
N LEU A 95 1.41 3.75 -0.92
CA LEU A 95 1.43 5.22 -0.77
C LEU A 95 0.10 5.87 -1.22
N ASN A 96 -0.96 5.09 -1.34
CA ASN A 96 -2.29 5.62 -1.62
C ASN A 96 -3.06 5.84 -0.31
N PRO A 97 -3.56 7.06 -0.03
CA PRO A 97 -4.25 7.37 1.22
C PRO A 97 -5.64 6.74 1.35
N TYR A 98 -6.19 6.19 0.27
CA TYR A 98 -7.56 5.65 0.22
C TYR A 98 -7.62 4.14 0.00
N LYS A 99 -6.55 3.52 -0.52
CA LYS A 99 -6.55 2.12 -0.93
C LYS A 99 -5.23 1.42 -0.56
N SER A 100 -5.34 0.37 0.25
CA SER A 100 -4.23 -0.51 0.62
C SER A 100 -3.80 -1.43 -0.53
N GLN A 101 -2.60 -2.00 -0.42
CA GLN A 101 -2.17 -3.09 -1.32
C GLN A 101 -3.12 -4.29 -1.24
N LEU A 102 -3.66 -4.60 -0.06
CA LEU A 102 -4.52 -5.76 0.14
C LEU A 102 -5.87 -5.61 -0.58
N GLU A 103 -6.49 -4.43 -0.51
CA GLU A 103 -7.71 -4.15 -1.28
C GLU A 103 -7.43 -4.22 -2.78
N LEU A 104 -6.33 -3.62 -3.26
CA LEU A 104 -5.94 -3.70 -4.66
C LEU A 104 -5.71 -5.15 -5.10
N TRP A 105 -5.11 -6.00 -4.26
CA TRP A 105 -4.91 -7.41 -4.55
C TRP A 105 -6.24 -8.18 -4.69
N LEU A 106 -7.25 -7.88 -3.86
CA LEU A 106 -8.60 -8.44 -4.04
C LEU A 106 -9.19 -8.05 -5.40
N GLU A 107 -9.06 -6.79 -5.82
CA GLU A 107 -9.52 -6.34 -7.14
C GLU A 107 -8.81 -7.06 -8.29
N LYS A 108 -7.48 -7.19 -8.21
CA LYS A 108 -6.68 -7.82 -9.28
C LYS A 108 -6.85 -9.33 -9.35
N THR A 109 -7.23 -9.97 -8.26
CA THR A 109 -7.50 -11.42 -8.21
C THR A 109 -8.99 -11.77 -8.34
N GLY A 110 -9.87 -10.77 -8.52
CA GLY A 110 -11.30 -10.98 -8.71
C GLY A 110 -12.05 -11.41 -7.44
N ARG A 111 -11.56 -11.02 -6.26
CA ARG A 111 -12.17 -11.27 -4.94
C ARG A 111 -12.83 -10.02 -4.36
N ASP A 112 -13.19 -9.08 -5.22
CA ASP A 112 -13.73 -7.77 -4.84
C ASP A 112 -15.27 -7.74 -4.75
N ASP A 113 -15.97 -8.88 -4.83
CA ASP A 113 -17.44 -8.95 -4.81
C ASP A 113 -18.05 -8.35 -3.53
N ASN A 114 -17.41 -8.59 -2.39
CA ASN A 114 -17.85 -8.07 -1.09
C ASN A 114 -17.30 -6.67 -0.77
N LEU A 115 -16.42 -6.13 -1.63
CA LEU A 115 -15.96 -4.75 -1.46
C LEU A 115 -17.09 -3.78 -1.85
N PRO A 116 -17.23 -2.63 -1.15
CA PRO A 116 -18.17 -1.58 -1.53
C PRO A 116 -17.94 -1.18 -2.99
N LYS A 117 -18.93 -1.44 -3.84
CA LYS A 117 -18.90 -1.00 -5.24
C LYS A 117 -19.42 0.42 -5.31
N ILE A 118 -18.66 1.29 -5.97
CA ILE A 118 -19.14 2.62 -6.32
C ILE A 118 -20.18 2.45 -7.44
N ASP A 119 -21.42 2.83 -7.15
CA ASP A 119 -22.46 2.97 -8.16
C ASP A 119 -22.03 4.07 -9.16
N PRO A 120 -21.90 3.76 -10.46
CA PRO A 120 -21.57 4.76 -11.48
C PRO A 120 -22.54 5.96 -11.54
N HIS A 121 -23.76 5.79 -11.02
CA HIS A 121 -24.81 6.80 -10.98
C HIS A 121 -24.94 7.48 -9.61
N ASP A 122 -24.06 7.17 -8.65
CA ASP A 122 -24.01 7.88 -7.38
C ASP A 122 -23.46 9.30 -7.57
N GLU A 123 -24.37 10.27 -7.68
CA GLU A 123 -24.06 11.69 -7.84
C GLU A 123 -23.39 12.30 -6.60
N THR A 124 -23.27 11.56 -5.49
CA THR A 124 -22.51 11.98 -4.30
C THR A 124 -21.04 11.54 -4.37
N SER A 125 -20.70 10.63 -5.29
CA SER A 125 -19.36 10.06 -5.41
C SER A 125 -18.37 11.03 -6.08
N PRO A 126 -17.15 11.20 -5.53
CA PRO A 126 -16.08 11.94 -6.20
C PRO A 126 -15.73 11.38 -7.60
N THR A 127 -15.92 10.08 -7.82
CA THR A 127 -15.66 9.42 -9.11
C THR A 127 -16.65 9.86 -10.18
N TYR A 128 -17.93 10.02 -9.82
CA TYR A 128 -18.96 10.54 -10.73
C TYR A 128 -18.59 11.95 -11.22
N TRP A 129 -18.30 12.85 -10.28
CA TRP A 129 -17.93 14.23 -10.59
C TRP A 129 -16.64 14.32 -11.38
N GLY A 130 -15.64 13.49 -11.08
CA GLY A 130 -14.41 13.42 -11.85
C GLY A 130 -14.66 13.12 -13.33
N ASN A 131 -15.46 12.09 -13.62
CA ASN A 131 -15.83 11.70 -14.99
C ASN A 131 -16.65 12.79 -15.70
N LEU A 132 -17.63 13.37 -15.01
CA LEU A 132 -18.50 14.41 -15.57
C LEU A 132 -17.72 15.69 -15.92
N LEU A 133 -16.78 16.09 -15.06
CA LEU A 133 -16.05 17.35 -15.18
C LEU A 133 -14.76 17.23 -16.02
N GLU A 134 -14.22 16.03 -16.24
CA GLU A 134 -13.00 15.81 -17.02
C GLU A 134 -13.01 16.54 -18.39
N PRO A 135 -14.09 16.51 -19.22
CA PRO A 135 -14.12 17.26 -20.47
C PRO A 135 -14.03 18.78 -20.26
N ILE A 136 -14.61 19.31 -19.18
CA ILE A 136 -14.61 20.73 -18.84
C ILE A 136 -13.22 21.17 -18.40
N VAL A 137 -12.56 20.37 -17.55
CA VAL A 137 -11.18 20.60 -17.12
C VAL A 137 -10.24 20.62 -18.33
N ALA A 138 -10.37 19.64 -19.24
CA ALA A 138 -9.57 19.58 -20.46
C ALA A 138 -9.80 20.78 -21.39
N ALA A 139 -11.06 21.22 -21.57
CA ALA A 139 -11.38 22.40 -22.36
C ALA A 139 -10.79 23.68 -21.75
N HIS A 140 -10.86 23.84 -20.43
CA HIS A 140 -10.30 24.99 -19.73
C HIS A 140 -8.77 24.99 -19.77
N TYR A 141 -8.12 23.82 -19.68
CA TYR A 141 -6.68 23.66 -19.91
C TYR A 141 -6.28 24.16 -21.30
N THR A 142 -6.99 23.74 -22.36
CA THR A 142 -6.72 24.21 -23.73
C THR A 142 -6.89 25.72 -23.85
N ARG A 143 -7.92 26.30 -23.23
CA ARG A 143 -8.13 27.76 -23.24
C ARG A 143 -7.01 28.53 -22.54
N ARG A 144 -6.51 28.03 -21.39
CA ARG A 144 -5.45 28.69 -20.61
C ARG A 144 -4.06 28.56 -21.24
N THR A 145 -3.75 27.42 -21.85
CA THR A 145 -2.40 27.10 -22.32
C THR A 145 -2.22 27.25 -23.83
N GLY A 146 -3.31 27.25 -24.60
CA GLY A 146 -3.28 27.14 -26.06
C GLY A 146 -3.01 25.73 -26.59
N ASN A 147 -2.69 24.77 -25.72
CA ASN A 147 -2.39 23.39 -26.12
C ASN A 147 -3.66 22.65 -26.53
N LYS A 148 -3.67 22.09 -27.75
CA LYS A 148 -4.76 21.24 -28.23
C LYS A 148 -4.62 19.84 -27.62
N VAL A 149 -5.74 19.24 -27.22
CA VAL A 149 -5.76 17.92 -26.60
C VAL A 149 -6.73 16.98 -27.30
N ARG A 150 -6.45 15.67 -27.27
CA ARG A 150 -7.35 14.64 -27.81
C ARG A 150 -7.45 13.43 -26.90
N ARG A 151 -8.55 12.70 -27.00
CA ARG A 151 -8.70 11.36 -26.41
C ARG A 151 -7.91 10.33 -27.21
N ILE A 152 -7.29 9.38 -26.51
CA ILE A 152 -6.64 8.22 -27.14
C ILE A 152 -7.61 7.03 -27.29
N ASN A 153 -8.58 6.91 -26.39
CA ASN A 153 -9.56 5.82 -26.35
C ASN A 153 -8.90 4.43 -26.42
N ALA A 154 -7.84 4.22 -25.65
CA ALA A 154 -7.16 2.93 -25.56
C ALA A 154 -6.55 2.72 -24.17
N VAL A 155 -6.49 1.45 -23.75
CA VAL A 155 -5.57 1.02 -22.68
C VAL A 155 -4.19 0.88 -23.30
N LEU A 156 -3.23 1.62 -22.78
CA LEU A 156 -1.83 1.57 -23.19
C LEU A 156 -1.10 0.53 -22.35
N GLN A 157 -0.14 -0.18 -22.95
CA GLN A 157 0.69 -1.17 -22.28
C GLN A 157 2.16 -0.87 -22.53
N HIS A 158 2.98 -1.06 -21.50
CA HIS A 158 4.42 -0.84 -21.62
C HIS A 158 5.02 -1.80 -22.66
N PRO A 159 5.88 -1.34 -23.58
CA PRO A 159 6.31 -2.13 -24.74
C PRO A 159 7.42 -3.15 -24.44
N HIS A 160 7.97 -3.15 -23.23
CA HIS A 160 9.01 -4.09 -22.83
C HIS A 160 8.40 -5.43 -22.36
N PRO A 161 8.84 -6.59 -22.89
CA PRO A 161 8.21 -7.89 -22.58
C PRO A 161 8.16 -8.27 -21.10
N SER A 162 9.10 -7.81 -20.28
CA SER A 162 9.08 -8.08 -18.82
C SER A 162 8.15 -7.16 -18.02
N LEU A 163 7.50 -6.19 -18.68
CA LEU A 163 6.68 -5.15 -18.07
C LEU A 163 5.28 -5.08 -18.68
N LEU A 164 4.81 -6.17 -19.32
CA LEU A 164 3.48 -6.20 -19.95
C LEU A 164 2.33 -6.01 -18.94
N TRP A 165 2.60 -6.23 -17.65
CA TRP A 165 1.67 -5.94 -16.56
C TRP A 165 1.48 -4.44 -16.29
N MET A 166 2.35 -3.55 -16.80
CA MET A 166 2.18 -2.10 -16.66
C MET A 166 1.22 -1.56 -17.70
N LEU A 167 0.09 -1.04 -17.25
CA LEU A 167 -0.99 -0.50 -18.07
C LEU A 167 -1.23 0.98 -17.74
N ALA A 168 -1.62 1.78 -18.74
CA ALA A 168 -2.01 3.16 -18.52
C ALA A 168 -3.26 3.53 -19.31
N ASN A 169 -4.19 4.19 -18.62
CA ASN A 169 -5.21 5.00 -19.24
C ASN A 169 -4.82 6.45 -18.97
N ILE A 170 -4.67 7.24 -20.03
CA ILE A 170 -4.40 8.67 -19.91
C ILE A 170 -5.62 9.43 -20.42
N ASP A 171 -6.01 10.48 -19.71
CA ASP A 171 -7.22 11.23 -20.02
C ASP A 171 -7.10 11.85 -21.40
N ARG A 172 -5.99 12.54 -21.66
CA ARG A 172 -5.72 13.21 -22.92
C ARG A 172 -4.26 13.15 -23.34
N GLU A 173 -4.06 13.14 -24.65
CA GLU A 173 -2.79 13.44 -25.29
C GLU A 173 -2.77 14.90 -25.73
N VAL A 174 -1.70 15.62 -25.40
CA VAL A 174 -1.44 16.96 -25.92
C VAL A 174 -0.83 16.85 -27.33
N ILE A 175 -1.31 17.67 -28.26
CA ILE A 175 -0.97 17.61 -29.67
C ILE A 175 -0.29 18.90 -30.12
N GLY A 176 0.80 18.75 -30.88
CA GLY A 176 1.52 19.88 -31.47
C GLY A 176 2.42 20.63 -30.48
N SER A 177 2.72 20.03 -29.33
CA SER A 177 3.68 20.56 -28.34
C SER A 177 4.75 19.52 -28.02
N ASP A 178 6.01 19.93 -28.11
CA ASP A 178 7.14 19.10 -27.68
C ASP A 178 7.42 19.23 -26.17
N GLU A 179 6.89 20.27 -25.53
CA GLU A 179 7.11 20.56 -24.10
C GLU A 179 6.28 19.66 -23.19
N VAL A 180 5.07 19.28 -23.64
CA VAL A 180 4.11 18.47 -22.87
C VAL A 180 3.36 17.52 -23.80
N GLN A 181 3.21 16.26 -23.38
CA GLN A 181 2.63 15.21 -24.22
C GLN A 181 1.43 14.49 -23.60
N ILE A 182 1.21 14.63 -22.29
CA ILE A 182 0.09 14.04 -21.55
C ILE A 182 -0.61 15.15 -20.78
N LEU A 183 -1.93 15.07 -20.71
CA LEU A 183 -2.74 15.82 -19.76
C LEU A 183 -3.51 14.83 -18.87
N GLU A 184 -3.31 14.96 -17.56
CA GLU A 184 -4.09 14.30 -16.51
C GLU A 184 -5.03 15.34 -15.89
N CYS A 185 -6.33 15.06 -15.89
CA CYS A 185 -7.37 15.93 -15.35
C CYS A 185 -7.78 15.44 -13.97
N LYS A 186 -7.79 16.33 -12.98
CA LYS A 186 -8.24 16.04 -11.62
C LYS A 186 -9.32 17.04 -11.20
N THR A 187 -10.14 16.60 -10.26
CA THR A 187 -11.08 17.45 -9.54
C THR A 187 -10.89 17.21 -8.05
N ALA A 188 -10.88 18.28 -7.26
CA ALA A 188 -10.84 18.16 -5.81
C ALA A 188 -11.86 19.12 -5.20
N GLY A 189 -12.77 18.59 -4.39
CA GLY A 189 -13.67 19.41 -3.57
C GLY A 189 -12.91 20.21 -2.52
N ILE A 190 -13.63 21.05 -1.78
CA ILE A 190 -13.04 21.99 -0.81
C ILE A 190 -12.13 21.32 0.23
N ASN A 191 -12.53 20.13 0.71
CA ASN A 191 -11.73 19.35 1.66
C ASN A 191 -10.49 18.69 1.01
N GLY A 192 -10.56 18.39 -0.29
CA GLY A 192 -9.46 17.81 -1.05
C GLY A 192 -8.42 18.85 -1.47
N ALA A 193 -8.85 20.11 -1.71
CA ALA A 193 -7.97 21.20 -2.12
C ALA A 193 -6.81 21.44 -1.15
N ARG A 194 -6.99 21.14 0.14
CA ARG A 194 -5.93 21.23 1.14
C ARG A 194 -4.70 20.38 0.85
N LEU A 195 -4.88 19.25 0.12
CA LEU A 195 -3.79 18.35 -0.25
C LEU A 195 -2.90 18.92 -1.37
N TRP A 196 -3.39 19.95 -2.07
CA TRP A 196 -2.72 20.56 -3.21
C TRP A 196 -1.94 21.82 -2.85
N ARG A 197 -1.95 22.23 -1.56
CA ARG A 197 -1.29 23.47 -1.09
C ARG A 197 0.20 23.52 -1.41
N ASP A 198 0.87 22.37 -1.33
CA ASP A 198 2.30 22.23 -1.60
C ASP A 198 2.59 21.66 -3.00
N GLY A 199 1.60 21.77 -3.91
CA GLY A 199 1.66 21.24 -5.26
C GLY A 199 0.95 19.89 -5.41
N VAL A 200 1.34 19.12 -6.43
CA VAL A 200 0.66 17.85 -6.77
C VAL A 200 0.84 16.82 -5.64
N PRO A 201 -0.24 16.23 -5.09
CA PRO A 201 -0.14 15.17 -4.08
C PRO A 201 0.68 13.97 -4.55
N GLU A 202 1.41 13.33 -3.63
CA GLU A 202 2.34 12.23 -3.96
C GLU A 202 1.68 11.09 -4.75
N TYR A 203 0.48 10.65 -4.35
CA TYR A 203 -0.23 9.58 -5.06
C TYR A 203 -0.58 9.95 -6.52
N VAL A 204 -0.81 11.23 -6.82
CA VAL A 204 -1.02 11.73 -8.18
C VAL A 204 0.30 11.82 -8.94
N GLN A 205 1.39 12.23 -8.28
CA GLN A 205 2.72 12.22 -8.89
C GLN A 205 3.12 10.80 -9.31
N LEU A 206 2.90 9.79 -8.46
CA LEU A 206 3.17 8.38 -8.78
C LEU A 206 2.34 7.90 -9.97
N GLN A 207 1.04 8.26 -10.01
CA GLN A 207 0.19 7.97 -11.16
C GLN A 207 0.78 8.54 -12.46
N VAL A 208 1.21 9.81 -12.45
CA VAL A 208 1.74 10.47 -13.63
C VAL A 208 3.10 9.90 -14.05
N GLN A 209 4.00 9.61 -13.09
CA GLN A 209 5.28 8.96 -13.39
C GLN A 209 5.07 7.55 -13.96
N HIS A 210 4.08 6.80 -13.48
CA HIS A 210 3.67 5.54 -14.09
C HIS A 210 3.21 5.72 -15.55
N GLN A 211 2.37 6.72 -15.84
CA GLN A 211 1.93 7.02 -17.21
C GLN A 211 3.13 7.36 -18.11
N LEU A 212 4.06 8.18 -17.63
CA LEU A 212 5.29 8.51 -18.36
C LEU A 212 6.14 7.26 -18.59
N ALA A 213 6.27 6.37 -17.59
CA ALA A 213 6.94 5.08 -17.70
C ALA A 213 6.34 4.21 -18.81
N VAL A 214 5.02 3.96 -18.77
CA VAL A 214 4.29 3.15 -19.76
C VAL A 214 4.41 3.71 -21.17
N THR A 215 4.23 5.02 -21.33
CA THR A 215 4.12 5.67 -22.64
C THR A 215 5.46 6.02 -23.27
N GLY A 216 6.53 6.10 -22.48
CA GLY A 216 7.82 6.61 -22.92
C GLY A 216 7.85 8.13 -23.16
N LYS A 217 6.81 8.86 -22.74
CA LYS A 217 6.72 10.32 -22.85
C LYS A 217 7.58 11.00 -21.79
N ALA A 218 7.96 12.25 -22.05
CA ALA A 218 8.90 13.02 -21.24
C ALA A 218 8.20 13.95 -20.23
N THR A 219 7.00 14.44 -20.55
CA THR A 219 6.32 15.44 -19.72
C THR A 219 4.81 15.27 -19.76
N ALA A 220 4.18 15.49 -18.61
CA ALA A 220 2.74 15.56 -18.42
C ALA A 220 2.37 16.86 -17.70
N ASP A 221 1.22 17.44 -18.04
CA ASP A 221 0.58 18.45 -17.20
C ASP A 221 -0.54 17.79 -16.39
N VAL A 222 -0.66 18.15 -15.11
CA VAL A 222 -1.80 17.83 -14.26
C VAL A 222 -2.65 19.09 -14.13
N ALA A 223 -3.85 19.07 -14.71
CA ALA A 223 -4.82 20.15 -14.56
C ALA A 223 -5.84 19.75 -13.49
N VAL A 224 -5.89 20.50 -12.39
CA VAL A 224 -6.82 20.23 -11.28
C VAL A 224 -7.82 21.35 -11.12
N LEU A 225 -9.11 21.01 -11.05
CA LEU A 225 -10.18 21.94 -10.65
C LEU A 225 -10.41 21.82 -9.14
N LEU A 226 -9.96 22.84 -8.40
CA LEU A 226 -10.07 22.98 -6.95
C LEU A 226 -11.34 23.73 -6.57
N GLY A 227 -12.11 23.14 -5.66
CA GLY A 227 -13.35 23.72 -5.12
C GLY A 227 -14.49 23.91 -6.13
N GLY A 228 -14.27 23.63 -7.42
CA GLY A 228 -15.22 23.86 -8.51
C GLY A 228 -15.00 25.15 -9.30
N GLN A 229 -14.06 26.01 -8.89
CA GLN A 229 -13.84 27.32 -9.54
C GLN A 229 -12.39 27.62 -9.91
N GLU A 230 -11.42 27.02 -9.22
CA GLU A 230 -10.00 27.35 -9.40
C GLU A 230 -9.30 26.25 -10.19
N LEU A 231 -8.85 26.56 -11.41
CA LEU A 231 -8.01 25.64 -12.17
C LEU A 231 -6.53 25.92 -11.88
N GLU A 232 -5.81 24.92 -11.41
CA GLU A 232 -4.35 24.93 -11.36
C GLU A 232 -3.77 23.96 -12.39
N ILE A 233 -2.58 24.27 -12.92
CA ILE A 233 -1.88 23.44 -13.90
C ILE A 233 -0.46 23.24 -13.41
N HIS A 234 -0.10 21.98 -13.17
CA HIS A 234 1.19 21.57 -12.64
C HIS A 234 1.92 20.73 -13.67
N ARG A 235 3.13 21.15 -14.08
CA ARG A 235 3.95 20.38 -15.03
C ARG A 235 4.82 19.37 -14.30
N ILE A 236 4.71 18.11 -14.69
CA ILE A 236 5.52 17.00 -14.17
C ILE A 236 6.43 16.49 -15.29
N GLN A 237 7.74 16.56 -15.05
CA GLN A 237 8.74 15.95 -15.92
C GLN A 237 8.97 14.50 -15.51
N ARG A 238 9.28 13.67 -16.49
CA ARG A 238 9.68 12.28 -16.29
C ARG A 238 10.93 12.24 -15.41
N ASP A 239 10.80 11.60 -14.25
CA ASP A 239 11.90 11.37 -13.34
C ASP A 239 12.35 9.90 -13.47
N GLU A 240 13.45 9.68 -14.18
CA GLU A 240 13.99 8.33 -14.39
C GLU A 240 14.45 7.68 -13.08
N ALA A 241 14.90 8.45 -12.08
CA ALA A 241 15.32 7.90 -10.79
C ALA A 241 14.11 7.45 -9.97
N LEU A 242 13.03 8.23 -9.99
CA LEU A 242 11.76 7.82 -9.38
C LEU A 242 11.18 6.59 -10.11
N ILE A 243 11.08 6.63 -11.44
CA ILE A 243 10.54 5.50 -12.23
C ILE A 243 11.37 4.22 -12.01
N ALA A 244 12.69 4.32 -11.94
CA ALA A 244 13.56 3.18 -11.66
C ALA A 244 13.33 2.55 -10.27
N ARG A 245 12.79 3.31 -9.30
CA ARG A 245 12.37 2.78 -7.99
C ARG A 245 10.92 2.29 -8.00
N LEU A 246 10.05 2.98 -8.73
CA LEU A 246 8.62 2.66 -8.82
C LEU A 246 8.40 1.27 -9.44
N ILE A 247 9.04 0.99 -10.58
CA ILE A 247 8.82 -0.26 -11.33
C ILE A 247 9.10 -1.51 -10.48
N PRO A 248 10.24 -1.64 -9.76
CA PRO A 248 10.48 -2.81 -8.90
C PRO A 248 9.48 -2.96 -7.75
N LEU A 249 8.96 -1.86 -7.20
CA LEU A 249 7.97 -1.90 -6.13
C LEU A 249 6.60 -2.37 -6.66
N GLU A 250 6.16 -1.81 -7.78
CA GLU A 250 4.95 -2.27 -8.47
C GLU A 250 5.08 -3.73 -8.93
N GLN A 251 6.25 -4.14 -9.42
CA GLN A 251 6.52 -5.54 -9.79
C GLN A 251 6.42 -6.48 -8.59
N ARG A 252 6.87 -6.06 -7.41
CA ARG A 252 6.70 -6.83 -6.17
C ARG A 252 5.22 -7.01 -5.84
N PHE A 253 4.43 -5.95 -5.98
CA PHE A 253 2.98 -6.07 -5.83
C PHE A 253 2.37 -6.99 -6.88
N TRP A 254 2.77 -6.86 -8.14
CA TRP A 254 2.28 -7.73 -9.21
C TRP A 254 2.61 -9.20 -8.95
N HIS A 255 3.76 -9.50 -8.34
CA HIS A 255 4.11 -10.85 -7.93
C HIS A 255 3.11 -11.45 -6.93
N TYR A 256 2.55 -10.66 -6.00
CA TYR A 256 1.47 -11.12 -5.11
C TYR A 256 0.21 -11.52 -5.89
N VAL A 257 -0.11 -10.78 -6.96
CA VAL A 257 -1.22 -11.13 -7.86
C VAL A 257 -0.92 -12.41 -8.63
N GLU A 258 0.27 -12.54 -9.23
CA GLU A 258 0.66 -13.72 -10.03
C GLU A 258 0.77 -15.00 -9.21
N THR A 259 1.19 -14.90 -7.94
CA THR A 259 1.35 -16.05 -7.02
C THR A 259 0.11 -16.31 -6.17
N ASP A 260 -0.97 -15.55 -6.38
CA ASP A 260 -2.19 -15.60 -5.59
C ASP A 260 -1.92 -15.57 -4.07
N THR A 261 -0.92 -14.78 -3.65
CA THR A 261 -0.52 -14.62 -2.26
C THR A 261 -0.87 -13.21 -1.81
N PRO A 262 -1.65 -13.01 -0.74
CA PRO A 262 -2.05 -11.67 -0.31
C PRO A 262 -0.83 -10.85 0.18
N PRO A 263 -0.76 -9.55 -0.16
CA PRO A 263 0.24 -8.66 0.43
C PRO A 263 -0.05 -8.45 1.94
N PRO A 264 0.96 -8.06 2.73
CA PRO A 264 0.76 -7.74 4.15
C PRO A 264 -0.27 -6.62 4.35
N ALA A 265 -1.09 -6.73 5.39
CA ALA A 265 -1.95 -5.63 5.83
C ALA A 265 -1.10 -4.50 6.44
N ASP A 266 -1.56 -3.26 6.26
CA ASP A 266 -0.82 -2.04 6.64
C ASP A 266 -1.45 -1.27 7.81
N GLY A 267 -2.54 -1.78 8.38
CA GLY A 267 -3.29 -1.14 9.47
C GLY A 267 -4.23 -0.01 9.02
N SER A 268 -4.38 0.23 7.71
CA SER A 268 -5.36 1.17 7.18
C SER A 268 -6.80 0.65 7.29
N GLU A 269 -7.78 1.55 7.26
CA GLU A 269 -9.21 1.18 7.16
C GLU A 269 -9.50 0.34 5.92
N SER A 270 -8.80 0.61 4.81
CA SER A 270 -8.88 -0.19 3.58
C SER A 270 -8.38 -1.62 3.80
N ALA A 271 -7.26 -1.82 4.51
CA ALA A 271 -6.77 -3.16 4.82
C ALA A 271 -7.71 -3.91 5.79
N ASP A 272 -8.30 -3.25 6.78
CA ASP A 272 -9.32 -3.85 7.66
C ASP A 272 -10.55 -4.31 6.86
N LEU A 273 -11.07 -3.45 5.98
CA LEU A 273 -12.17 -3.79 5.08
C LEU A 273 -11.83 -4.98 4.17
N ALA A 274 -10.63 -4.98 3.58
CA ALA A 274 -10.16 -6.06 2.72
C ALA A 274 -10.04 -7.39 3.49
N LEU A 275 -9.52 -7.38 4.71
CA LEU A 275 -9.45 -8.58 5.57
C LEU A 275 -10.84 -9.14 5.89
N ARG A 276 -11.82 -8.29 6.16
CA ARG A 276 -13.22 -8.71 6.38
C ARG A 276 -13.85 -9.32 5.12
N CYS A 277 -13.49 -8.81 3.95
CA CYS A 277 -13.96 -9.36 2.68
C CYS A 277 -13.30 -10.70 2.36
N LEU A 278 -12.00 -10.83 2.67
CA LEU A 278 -11.23 -12.06 2.45
C LEU A 278 -11.64 -13.18 3.40
N TYR A 279 -11.99 -12.83 4.64
CA TYR A 279 -12.40 -13.78 5.68
C TYR A 279 -13.76 -13.39 6.26
N PRO A 280 -14.88 -13.56 5.53
CA PRO A 280 -16.19 -13.09 5.96
C PRO A 280 -16.81 -13.91 7.10
N GLN A 281 -16.39 -15.17 7.25
CA GLN A 281 -16.88 -16.12 8.25
C GLN A 281 -15.72 -16.74 9.02
N ASP A 282 -15.98 -17.24 10.22
CA ASP A 282 -15.08 -18.13 10.94
C ASP A 282 -15.48 -19.60 10.75
N SER A 283 -14.54 -20.51 10.96
CA SER A 283 -14.75 -21.96 10.90
C SER A 283 -14.97 -22.59 12.28
N GLY A 284 -14.88 -21.82 13.36
CA GLY A 284 -14.78 -22.33 14.73
C GLY A 284 -13.47 -23.04 15.07
N GLU A 285 -12.50 -23.11 14.15
CA GLU A 285 -11.19 -23.74 14.38
C GLU A 285 -10.28 -22.86 15.25
N THR A 286 -9.56 -23.51 16.17
CA THR A 286 -8.51 -22.87 16.97
C THR A 286 -7.14 -23.20 16.38
N LEU A 287 -6.40 -22.17 15.97
CA LEU A 287 -5.01 -22.30 15.53
C LEU A 287 -4.04 -22.06 16.69
N ASP A 288 -2.99 -22.87 16.80
CA ASP A 288 -1.93 -22.73 17.78
C ASP A 288 -0.69 -22.07 17.16
N PHE A 289 -0.49 -20.79 17.45
CA PHE A 289 0.67 -20.01 17.03
C PHE A 289 1.78 -19.92 18.08
N THR A 290 1.74 -20.73 19.15
CA THR A 290 2.74 -20.66 20.24
C THR A 290 4.18 -20.91 19.81
N GLN A 291 4.38 -21.64 18.70
CA GLN A 291 5.70 -21.89 18.11
C GLN A 291 6.05 -20.91 16.98
N ASP A 292 5.12 -20.06 16.56
CA ASP A 292 5.40 -18.97 15.63
C ASP A 292 5.92 -17.77 16.40
N LEU A 293 7.25 -17.60 16.39
CA LEU A 293 7.92 -16.51 17.11
C LEU A 293 7.48 -15.13 16.62
N GLN A 294 7.20 -14.97 15.33
CA GLN A 294 6.87 -13.67 14.76
C GLN A 294 5.45 -13.26 15.14
N LEU A 295 4.48 -14.17 15.02
CA LEU A 295 3.11 -13.91 15.44
C LEU A 295 2.98 -13.78 16.97
N SER A 296 3.76 -14.56 17.73
CA SER A 296 3.79 -14.45 19.20
C SER A 296 4.30 -13.08 19.67
N VAL A 297 5.39 -12.57 19.07
CA VAL A 297 5.88 -11.21 19.37
C VAL A 297 4.85 -10.16 18.95
N THR A 298 4.27 -10.29 17.76
CA THR A 298 3.23 -9.36 17.27
C THR A 298 2.02 -9.29 18.21
N PHE A 299 1.58 -10.44 18.74
CA PHE A 299 0.50 -10.51 19.73
C PHE A 299 0.89 -9.84 21.05
N ALA A 300 2.08 -10.11 21.58
CA ALA A 300 2.57 -9.49 22.82
C ALA A 300 2.66 -7.96 22.68
N ASP A 301 3.19 -7.47 21.56
CA ASP A 301 3.26 -6.03 21.27
C ASP A 301 1.86 -5.40 21.20
N LEU A 302 0.90 -6.07 20.55
CA LEU A 302 -0.49 -5.61 20.50
C LEU A 302 -1.12 -5.50 21.90
N VAL A 303 -0.90 -6.50 22.76
CA VAL A 303 -1.39 -6.48 24.15
C VAL A 303 -0.79 -5.29 24.92
N ASN A 304 0.53 -5.08 24.80
CA ASN A 304 1.22 -3.96 25.46
C ASN A 304 0.72 -2.59 24.98
N VAL A 305 0.48 -2.43 23.68
CA VAL A 305 -0.09 -1.20 23.11
C VAL A 305 -1.50 -0.96 23.66
N ARG A 306 -2.36 -1.99 23.72
CA ARG A 306 -3.71 -1.85 24.29
C ARG A 306 -3.69 -1.46 25.76
N GLN A 307 -2.79 -2.03 26.54
CA GLN A 307 -2.62 -1.64 27.94
C GLN A 307 -2.21 -0.16 28.06
N SER A 308 -1.22 0.25 27.26
CA SER A 308 -0.74 1.64 27.23
C SER A 308 -1.85 2.63 26.84
N LEU A 309 -2.67 2.28 25.84
CA LEU A 309 -3.84 3.09 25.46
C LEU A 309 -4.83 3.24 26.61
N ALA A 310 -5.17 2.14 27.29
CA ALA A 310 -6.10 2.19 28.43
C ALA A 310 -5.55 3.03 29.60
N GLU A 311 -4.24 3.03 29.82
CA GLU A 311 -3.59 3.88 30.82
C GLU A 311 -3.59 5.36 30.42
N LEU A 312 -3.30 5.67 29.16
CA LEU A 312 -3.35 7.03 28.62
C LEU A 312 -4.79 7.58 28.63
N GLU A 313 -5.79 6.78 28.31
CA GLU A 313 -7.22 7.17 28.40
C GLU A 313 -7.61 7.50 29.85
N LYS A 314 -7.13 6.74 30.84
CA LYS A 314 -7.35 7.07 32.26
C LYS A 314 -6.67 8.38 32.65
N GLN A 315 -5.44 8.63 32.18
CA GLN A 315 -4.73 9.88 32.45
C GLN A 315 -5.41 11.07 31.78
N GLU A 316 -5.84 10.93 30.51
CA GLU A 316 -6.61 11.94 29.78
C GLU A 316 -7.91 12.29 30.52
N ALA A 317 -8.62 11.28 31.03
CA ALA A 317 -9.82 11.49 31.83
C ALA A 317 -9.54 12.29 33.12
N VAL A 318 -8.45 11.99 33.84
CA VAL A 318 -8.06 12.75 35.04
C VAL A 318 -7.76 14.21 34.71
N PHE A 319 -6.99 14.47 33.64
CA PHE A 319 -6.70 15.84 33.21
C PHE A 319 -7.97 16.58 32.79
N LYS A 320 -8.83 15.94 31.99
CA LYS A 320 -10.10 16.50 31.55
C LYS A 320 -11.00 16.87 32.72
N GLN A 321 -11.14 15.97 33.71
CA GLN A 321 -11.94 16.21 34.91
C GLN A 321 -11.36 17.33 35.78
N THR A 322 -10.03 17.40 35.92
CA THR A 322 -9.35 18.48 36.64
C THR A 322 -9.66 19.84 36.01
N LEU A 323 -9.61 19.93 34.68
CA LEU A 323 -9.97 21.16 33.96
C LEU A 323 -11.47 21.47 34.07
N GLN A 324 -12.35 20.48 33.96
CA GLN A 324 -13.80 20.65 34.14
C GLN A 324 -14.13 21.17 35.54
N GLN A 325 -13.50 20.64 36.57
CA GLN A 325 -13.67 21.09 37.95
C GLN A 325 -13.23 22.54 38.13
N ALA A 326 -12.13 22.96 37.50
CA ALA A 326 -11.68 24.35 37.53
C ALA A 326 -12.57 25.30 36.71
N ILE A 327 -13.14 24.83 35.60
CA ILE A 327 -14.08 25.60 34.76
C ILE A 327 -15.41 25.84 35.50
N GLY A 328 -15.90 24.83 36.22
CA GLY A 328 -17.17 24.91 36.95
C GLY A 328 -18.35 25.22 36.02
N GLU A 329 -19.06 26.32 36.30
CA GLU A 329 -20.23 26.75 35.53
C GLU A 329 -19.88 27.52 34.24
N ALA A 330 -18.60 27.87 34.05
CA ALA A 330 -18.19 28.62 32.88
C ALA A 330 -18.29 27.78 31.60
N SER A 331 -18.65 28.41 30.49
CA SER A 331 -18.79 27.73 29.19
C SER A 331 -17.48 27.58 28.41
N LYS A 332 -16.43 28.27 28.83
CA LYS A 332 -15.13 28.37 28.13
C LYS A 332 -14.03 28.75 29.11
N ALA A 333 -12.84 28.17 28.93
CA ALA A 333 -11.60 28.61 29.56
C ALA A 333 -10.50 28.85 28.52
N VAL A 334 -9.60 29.77 28.84
CA VAL A 334 -8.43 30.15 28.02
C VAL A 334 -7.18 29.82 28.82
N PHE A 335 -6.21 29.19 28.18
CA PHE A 335 -4.90 28.81 28.71
C PHE A 335 -3.81 29.41 27.82
N GLU A 336 -2.56 29.36 28.28
CA GLU A 336 -1.41 29.88 27.53
C GLU A 336 -1.30 29.30 26.10
N THR A 337 -1.61 28.01 25.93
CA THR A 337 -1.41 27.27 24.68
C THR A 337 -2.70 27.01 23.90
N GLY A 338 -3.86 27.46 24.39
CA GLY A 338 -5.13 27.17 23.72
C GLY A 338 -6.37 27.47 24.54
N THR A 339 -7.51 26.95 24.07
CA THR A 339 -8.81 27.17 24.73
C THR A 339 -9.62 25.90 24.73
N VAL A 340 -10.49 25.74 25.74
CA VAL A 340 -11.46 24.65 25.82
C VAL A 340 -12.86 25.21 26.04
N THR A 341 -13.86 24.55 25.46
CA THR A 341 -15.28 24.83 25.73
C THR A 341 -15.92 23.63 26.38
N TRP A 342 -16.67 23.86 27.45
CA TRP A 342 -17.47 22.84 28.11
C TRP A 342 -18.85 23.43 28.37
N LYS A 343 -19.84 23.00 27.59
CA LYS A 343 -21.19 23.56 27.59
C LYS A 343 -22.19 22.42 27.71
N LYS A 344 -23.28 22.65 28.44
CA LYS A 344 -24.44 21.76 28.41
C LYS A 344 -25.01 21.76 26.98
N ALA A 345 -25.16 20.57 26.39
CA ALA A 345 -25.90 20.42 25.13
C ALA A 345 -27.40 20.72 25.36
N LYS A 346 -28.12 21.07 24.28
CA LYS A 346 -29.57 21.23 24.36
C LYS A 346 -30.22 19.89 24.71
N ASP A 347 -31.15 19.90 25.64
CA ASP A 347 -31.93 18.70 25.98
C ASP A 347 -32.67 18.20 24.73
N SER A 348 -32.56 16.91 24.44
CA SER A 348 -33.17 16.26 23.28
C SER A 348 -34.08 15.12 23.72
N VAL A 349 -35.17 14.94 22.98
CA VAL A 349 -36.06 13.80 23.14
C VAL A 349 -35.58 12.71 22.19
N VAL A 350 -35.29 11.52 22.72
CA VAL A 350 -34.87 10.34 21.96
C VAL A 350 -35.96 9.28 22.09
N LEU A 351 -36.22 8.56 21.00
CA LEU A 351 -37.15 7.44 21.00
C LEU A 351 -36.57 6.28 21.82
N ASP A 352 -37.31 5.84 22.85
CA ASP A 352 -37.02 4.58 23.55
C ASP A 352 -37.49 3.41 22.68
N ALA A 353 -36.62 2.97 21.78
CA ALA A 353 -36.91 1.89 20.84
C ALA A 353 -37.22 0.56 21.55
N GLN A 354 -36.58 0.28 22.70
CA GLN A 354 -36.83 -0.95 23.45
C GLN A 354 -38.24 -0.96 24.03
N LYS A 355 -38.66 0.15 24.64
CA LYS A 355 -40.02 0.28 25.16
C LYS A 355 -41.05 0.30 24.05
N LEU A 356 -40.81 1.05 22.97
CA LEU A 356 -41.71 1.08 21.81
C LEU A 356 -41.94 -0.32 21.23
N LEU A 357 -40.87 -1.10 21.02
CA LEU A 357 -40.98 -2.45 20.47
C LEU A 357 -41.60 -3.45 21.45
N LYS A 358 -41.49 -3.20 22.76
CA LYS A 358 -42.22 -3.97 23.78
C LYS A 358 -43.73 -3.71 23.72
N ASP A 359 -44.11 -2.45 23.56
CA ASP A 359 -45.52 -2.03 23.51
C ASP A 359 -46.16 -2.30 22.12
N GLN A 360 -45.35 -2.28 21.06
CA GLN A 360 -45.75 -2.47 19.65
C GLN A 360 -44.76 -3.39 18.90
N PRO A 361 -44.79 -4.71 19.14
CA PRO A 361 -43.84 -5.66 18.55
C PRO A 361 -43.96 -5.77 17.02
N ASP A 362 -45.14 -5.51 16.46
CA ASP A 362 -45.41 -5.57 15.02
C ASP A 362 -44.57 -4.58 14.21
N LEU A 363 -44.13 -3.47 14.83
CA LEU A 363 -43.25 -2.50 14.19
C LEU A 363 -41.89 -3.11 13.82
N LEU A 364 -41.39 -4.10 14.56
CA LEU A 364 -40.17 -4.79 14.18
C LEU A 364 -40.38 -5.58 12.89
N GLN A 365 -41.55 -6.17 12.68
CA GLN A 365 -41.85 -6.89 11.43
C GLN A 365 -41.99 -5.93 10.25
N GLN A 366 -42.65 -4.79 10.47
CA GLN A 366 -42.93 -3.81 9.41
C GLN A 366 -41.68 -3.03 8.99
N TYR A 367 -40.76 -2.76 9.91
CA TYR A 367 -39.61 -1.86 9.70
C TYR A 367 -38.26 -2.55 9.91
N ALA A 368 -38.20 -3.88 10.02
CA ALA A 368 -36.95 -4.60 10.14
C ALA A 368 -36.03 -4.31 8.95
N THR A 369 -34.77 -4.05 9.28
CA THR A 369 -33.67 -4.10 8.31
C THR A 369 -32.62 -5.07 8.86
N THR A 370 -32.27 -6.08 8.09
CA THR A 370 -31.22 -7.02 8.47
C THR A 370 -29.86 -6.33 8.32
N LYS A 371 -29.11 -6.23 9.42
CA LYS A 371 -27.70 -5.84 9.38
C LYS A 371 -26.84 -7.09 9.38
N THR A 372 -26.06 -7.30 8.33
CA THR A 372 -25.08 -8.39 8.28
C THR A 372 -24.03 -8.19 9.36
N GLY A 373 -23.74 -9.24 10.13
CA GLY A 373 -22.66 -9.22 11.10
C GLY A 373 -21.29 -9.19 10.40
N SER A 374 -20.27 -8.67 11.09
CA SER A 374 -18.88 -8.76 10.65
C SER A 374 -18.07 -9.56 11.68
N ARG A 375 -17.01 -10.23 11.23
CA ARG A 375 -16.02 -10.81 12.15
C ARG A 375 -15.47 -9.72 13.06
N ARG A 376 -15.28 -10.06 14.34
CA ARG A 376 -14.76 -9.15 15.36
C ARG A 376 -13.40 -9.64 15.82
N PHE A 377 -12.48 -8.71 16.01
CA PHE A 377 -11.17 -9.00 16.57
C PHE A 377 -11.16 -8.66 18.06
N LEU A 378 -11.18 -9.67 18.92
CA LEU A 378 -11.19 -9.55 20.37
C LEU A 378 -9.94 -10.22 20.95
N ILE A 379 -9.36 -9.61 21.99
CA ILE A 379 -8.33 -10.26 22.80
C ILE A 379 -9.03 -10.74 24.07
N GLN A 380 -8.80 -11.99 24.43
CA GLN A 380 -9.41 -12.65 25.58
C GLN A 380 -8.55 -12.55 26.82
#